data_AF-A0A0F9CUR7-F1
#
_entry.id   AF-A0A0F9CUR7-F1
#
_cell.length_a   1.000
_cell.length_b   1.000
_cell.length_c   1.000
_cell.angle_alpha   90.00
_cell.angle_beta   90.00
_cell.angle_gamma   90.00
#
_symmetry.space_group_name_H-M   'P 1'
#
loop_
_entity.id
_entity.type
_entity.pdbx_description
1 polymer ?
#
loop_
_entity_poly.entity_id
_entity_poly.type
_entity_poly.pdbx_seq_one_letter_code
_entity_poly.pdbx_strand_id
1 'polypeptide(L)'
;LVDRGTFAAYCQTWARWHAAEAIIAKKGMTFETPNGYAQQRPEVAISQRAAALMTRLAQEFGLTPSSRTRIEAPNADPDEDDFDEFLNRGKG
;
A
#
# COMPACT_ATOMS: atom_id res chain seq x y z
N LEU A 1 -5.20 10.83 14.69
CA LEU A 1 -6.20 9.73 14.79
C LEU A 1 -6.28 8.89 13.51
N VAL A 2 -5.84 9.41 12.36
CA VAL A 2 -5.95 8.78 11.03
C VAL A 2 -5.14 7.47 10.87
N ASP A 3 -3.93 7.37 11.44
CA ASP A 3 -3.10 6.16 11.26
C ASP A 3 -3.60 4.90 11.98
N ARG A 4 -4.21 5.04 13.16
CA ARG A 4 -4.64 3.88 13.96
C ARG A 4 -5.78 3.11 13.27
N GLY A 5 -6.70 3.84 12.62
CA GLY A 5 -7.80 3.24 11.89
C GLY A 5 -7.31 2.47 10.66
N THR A 6 -6.45 3.09 9.86
CA THR A 6 -5.83 2.46 8.68
C THR A 6 -4.99 1.23 9.07
N PHE A 7 -4.28 1.29 10.20
CA PHE A 7 -3.47 0.17 10.68
C PHE A 7 -4.35 -1.00 11.13
N ALA A 8 -5.40 -0.73 11.91
CA ALA A 8 -6.36 -1.75 12.30
C ALA A 8 -7.03 -2.41 11.08
N ALA A 9 -7.39 -1.61 10.06
CA ALA A 9 -7.94 -2.11 8.81
C ALA A 9 -6.94 -2.99 8.05
N TYR A 10 -5.66 -2.65 8.03
CA TYR A 10 -4.61 -3.48 7.43
C TYR A 10 -4.52 -4.83 8.12
N CYS A 11 -4.43 -4.85 9.45
CA CYS A 11 -4.38 -6.08 10.25
C CYS A 11 -5.61 -6.96 10.02
N GLN A 12 -6.80 -6.37 10.00
CA GLN A 12 -8.04 -7.11 9.74
C GLN A 12 -8.07 -7.70 8.32
N THR A 13 -7.60 -6.94 7.33
CA THR A 13 -7.52 -7.40 5.94
C THR A 13 -6.52 -8.54 5.79
N TRP A 14 -5.36 -8.43 6.44
CA TRP A 14 -4.35 -9.49 6.47
C TRP A 14 -4.88 -10.78 7.09
N ALA A 15 -5.58 -10.69 8.23
CA ALA A 15 -6.18 -11.85 8.88
C ALA A 15 -7.18 -12.57 7.95
N ARG A 16 -8.00 -11.80 7.22
CA ARG A 16 -8.95 -12.34 6.24
C ARG A 16 -8.24 -13.01 5.07
N TRP A 17 -7.19 -12.39 4.54
CA TRP A 17 -6.36 -12.97 3.48
C TRP A 17 -5.74 -14.29 3.93
N HIS A 18 -5.08 -14.30 5.10
CA HIS A 18 -4.42 -15.48 5.66
C HIS A 18 -5.40 -16.64 5.88
N ALA A 19 -6.60 -16.37 6.41
CA ALA A 19 -7.64 -17.38 6.58
C ALA A 19 -8.11 -17.97 5.23
N ALA A 20 -8.25 -17.14 4.20
CA ALA A 20 -8.64 -17.59 2.87
C ALA A 20 -7.54 -18.45 2.22
N GLU A 21 -6.29 -18.01 2.28
CA GLU A 21 -5.12 -18.76 1.79
C GLU A 21 -4.98 -20.12 2.47
N ALA A 22 -5.19 -20.21 3.79
CA ALA A 22 -5.15 -21.48 4.50
C ALA A 22 -6.20 -22.49 3.97
N ILE A 23 -7.39 -22.01 3.60
CA ILE A 23 -8.43 -22.86 2.99
C ILE A 23 -8.04 -23.27 1.57
N ILE A 24 -7.53 -22.33 0.77
CA ILE A 24 -7.07 -22.60 -0.60
C ILE A 24 -5.94 -23.63 -0.61
N ALA A 25 -4.95 -23.48 0.29
CA ALA A 25 -3.85 -24.42 0.42
C ALA A 25 -4.33 -25.84 0.78
N LYS A 26 -5.38 -25.95 1.60
CA LYS A 26 -5.94 -27.25 2.02
C LYS A 26 -6.88 -27.88 0.99
N LYS A 27 -7.69 -27.07 0.31
CA LYS A 27 -8.83 -27.55 -0.51
C LYS A 27 -8.68 -27.28 -2.00
N GLY A 28 -7.59 -26.67 -2.42
CA GLY A 28 -7.39 -26.17 -3.78
C GLY A 28 -8.18 -24.89 -4.08
N MET A 29 -8.02 -24.36 -5.29
CA MET A 29 -8.66 -23.12 -5.74
C MET A 29 -10.07 -23.34 -6.30
N THR A 30 -10.45 -24.59 -6.58
CA THR A 30 -11.72 -24.95 -7.21
C THR A 30 -12.44 -26.03 -6.41
N PHE A 31 -13.74 -26.17 -6.67
CA PHE A 31 -14.59 -27.24 -6.16
C PHE A 31 -15.53 -27.74 -7.25
N GLU A 32 -15.91 -29.00 -7.18
CA GLU A 32 -16.92 -29.56 -8.07
C GLU A 32 -18.31 -29.20 -7.55
N THR A 33 -19.13 -28.66 -8.45
CA THR A 33 -20.55 -28.40 -8.20
C THR A 33 -21.34 -29.72 -8.24
N PRO A 34 -22.56 -29.77 -7.66
CA PRO A 34 -23.42 -30.94 -7.76
C PRO A 34 -23.71 -31.41 -9.19
N ASN A 35 -23.58 -30.51 -10.17
CA ASN A 35 -23.80 -30.77 -11.59
C ASN A 35 -22.53 -31.22 -12.33
N GLY A 36 -21.42 -31.44 -11.63
CA GLY A 36 -20.15 -31.95 -12.19
C GLY A 36 -19.22 -30.89 -12.78
N TYR A 37 -19.58 -29.60 -12.75
CA TYR A 37 -18.71 -28.52 -13.23
C TYR A 37 -17.76 -28.04 -12.14
N ALA A 38 -16.52 -27.72 -12.51
CA ALA A 38 -15.57 -27.05 -11.63
C ALA A 38 -15.91 -25.55 -11.50
N GLN A 39 -16.07 -25.07 -10.28
CA GLN A 39 -16.19 -23.65 -9.97
C GLN A 39 -15.05 -23.16 -9.09
N GLN A 40 -14.72 -21.87 -9.22
CA GLN A 40 -13.78 -21.21 -8.33
C GLN A 40 -14.36 -21.13 -6.92
N ARG A 41 -13.55 -21.47 -5.93
CA ARG A 41 -13.90 -21.30 -4.53
C ARG A 41 -14.03 -19.82 -4.17
N PRO A 42 -15.03 -19.41 -3.37
CA PRO A 42 -15.20 -18.01 -2.98
C PRO A 42 -13.99 -17.44 -2.21
N GLU A 43 -13.24 -18.30 -1.51
CA GLU A 43 -12.01 -17.94 -0.82
C GLU A 43 -10.95 -17.35 -1.76
N VAL A 44 -10.92 -17.76 -3.03
CA VAL A 44 -9.99 -17.19 -4.02
C VAL A 44 -10.31 -15.72 -4.26
N ALA A 45 -11.59 -15.38 -4.43
CA ALA A 45 -12.02 -13.99 -4.59
C ALA A 45 -11.77 -13.16 -3.32
N ILE A 46 -11.96 -13.77 -2.14
CA ILE A 46 -11.67 -13.12 -0.85
C ILE A 46 -10.17 -12.82 -0.74
N SER A 47 -9.30 -13.79 -1.04
CA SER A 47 -7.85 -13.61 -1.01
C SER A 47 -7.42 -12.49 -1.96
N GLN A 48 -7.82 -12.55 -3.23
CA GLN A 48 -7.44 -11.55 -4.24
C GLN A 48 -7.87 -10.13 -3.84
N ARG A 49 -9.10 -9.97 -3.33
CA ARG A 49 -9.60 -8.66 -2.86
C ARG A 49 -8.85 -8.16 -1.63
N ALA A 50 -8.55 -9.05 -0.68
CA ALA A 50 -7.82 -8.69 0.52
C ALA A 50 -6.37 -8.29 0.20
N ALA A 51 -5.69 -9.02 -0.70
CA ALA A 51 -4.36 -8.66 -1.19
C ALA A 51 -4.34 -7.28 -1.86
N ALA A 52 -5.32 -7.00 -2.74
CA ALA A 52 -5.44 -5.70 -3.39
C ALA A 52 -5.68 -4.56 -2.37
N LEU A 53 -6.51 -4.78 -1.36
CA LEU A 53 -6.77 -3.80 -0.31
C LEU A 53 -5.56 -3.58 0.59
N MET A 54 -4.82 -4.64 0.95
CA MET A 54 -3.56 -4.52 1.68
C MET A 54 -2.53 -3.67 0.93
N THR A 55 -2.40 -3.84 -0.39
CA THR A 55 -1.50 -3.01 -1.21
C THR A 55 -1.88 -1.54 -1.15
N ARG A 56 -3.17 -1.21 -1.24
CA ARG A 56 -3.66 0.17 -1.13
C ARG A 56 -3.39 0.76 0.26
N LEU A 57 -3.69 0.00 1.31
CA LEU A 57 -3.42 0.42 2.69
C LEU A 57 -1.92 0.60 2.95
N ALA A 58 -1.05 -0.23 2.34
CA ALA A 58 0.40 -0.07 2.43
C ALA A 58 0.91 1.20 1.73
N GLN A 59 0.24 1.64 0.66
CA GLN A 59 0.56 2.90 -0.03
C GLN A 59 0.31 4.12 0.87
N GLU A 60 -0.77 4.11 1.65
CA GLU A 60 -1.09 5.18 2.62
C GLU A 60 0.00 5.32 3.69
N PHE A 61 0.69 4.22 4.04
CA PHE A 61 1.81 4.23 5.00
C PHE A 61 3.17 4.58 4.38
N GLY A 62 3.24 4.87 3.07
CA GLY A 62 4.53 5.12 2.41
C GLY A 62 5.41 3.86 2.27
N LEU A 63 4.84 2.66 2.43
CA LEU A 63 5.55 1.39 2.37
C LEU A 63 5.78 0.89 0.94
N THR A 64 5.30 1.61 -0.08
CA THR A 64 5.59 1.31 -1.48
C THR A 64 6.55 2.34 -2.09
N PRO A 65 7.43 1.94 -3.04
CA PRO A 65 8.31 2.86 -3.74
C PRO A 65 7.57 4.04 -4.39
N SER A 66 6.37 3.80 -4.93
CA SER A 66 5.52 4.80 -5.57
C SER A 66 4.96 5.88 -4.63
N SER A 67 4.81 5.57 -3.34
CA SER A 67 4.36 6.54 -2.35
C SER A 67 5.49 7.47 -1.90
N ARG A 68 6.75 7.01 -1.99
CA ARG A 68 7.93 7.83 -1.65
C ARG A 68 8.19 8.92 -2.68
N THR A 69 7.90 8.69 -3.95
CA THR A 69 8.07 9.69 -5.02
C THR A 69 7.06 10.83 -4.99
N ARG A 70 5.98 10.75 -4.20
CA ARG A 70 4.98 11.82 -4.05
C ARG A 70 5.34 12.80 -2.92
N ILE A 71 6.50 12.66 -2.30
CA ILE A 71 7.05 13.72 -1.45
C ILE A 71 7.85 14.62 -2.39
N GLU A 72 7.13 15.48 -3.12
CA GLU A 72 7.77 16.65 -3.72
C GLU A 72 8.14 17.55 -2.55
N ALA A 73 9.45 17.73 -2.32
CA ALA A 73 9.90 18.87 -1.54
C ALA A 73 9.29 20.12 -2.21
N PRO A 74 8.79 21.11 -1.44
CA PRO A 74 8.46 22.40 -2.03
C PRO A 74 9.68 22.80 -2.86
N ASN A 75 9.49 23.07 -4.14
CA ASN A 75 10.55 23.68 -4.93
C ASN A 75 11.02 24.86 -4.08
N ALA A 76 12.25 24.79 -3.58
CA ALA A 76 12.88 25.96 -3.02
C ALA A 76 12.87 26.94 -4.20
N ASP A 77 12.05 27.99 -4.10
CA ASP A 77 12.17 29.12 -5.01
C ASP A 77 13.66 29.50 -5.00
N PRO A 78 14.31 29.58 -6.16
CA PRO A 78 15.68 30.08 -6.26
C PRO A 78 15.66 31.61 -6.07
N ASP A 79 15.00 32.08 -5.01
CA ASP A 79 14.96 33.49 -4.67
C ASP A 79 16.10 33.75 -3.69
N GLU A 80 17.16 34.28 -4.29
CA GLU A 80 18.20 35.11 -3.71
C GLU A 80 19.02 34.49 -2.56
N ASP A 81 20.20 33.98 -2.95
CA ASP A 81 21.27 33.56 -2.05
C ASP A 81 21.67 34.73 -1.12
N ASP A 82 21.13 34.73 0.11
CA ASP A 82 21.70 35.43 1.29
C ASP A 82 23.22 35.19 1.40
N PHE A 83 23.68 34.06 0.87
CA PHE A 83 25.08 33.67 0.80
C PHE A 83 25.90 34.49 -0.21
N ASP A 84 25.31 34.87 -1.35
CA ASP A 84 25.96 35.71 -2.36
C ASP A 84 26.08 37.16 -1.89
N GLU A 85 25.08 37.67 -1.15
CA GLU A 85 25.17 39.00 -0.51
C GLU A 85 26.29 39.03 0.55
N PHE A 86 26.41 37.96 1.35
CA PHE A 86 27.46 37.82 2.35
C PHE A 86 28.88 37.81 1.75
N LEU A 87 29.08 37.12 0.61
CA LEU A 87 30.36 37.07 -0.10
C LEU A 87 30.75 38.42 -0.71
N ASN A 88 29.77 39.19 -1.19
CA ASN A 88 30.01 40.50 -1.80
C ASN A 88 30.31 41.59 -0.77
N ARG A 89 29.74 41.50 0.44
CA ARG A 89 29.99 42.44 1.54
C ARG A 89 31.41 42.35 2.14
N GLY A 90 32.16 41.28 1.86
CA GLY A 90 33.56 41.13 2.27
C GLY A 90 34.60 41.69 1.28
N LYS A 91 34.16 42.27 0.15
CA LYS A 91 35.04 42.67 -0.96
C LYS A 91 35.13 44.19 -1.24
N GLY A 92 34.61 45.06 -0.36
CA GLY A 92 34.72 46.51 -0.53
C GLY A 92 34.64 47.26 0.78
#